data_AF-A0A3N5M0K4-F1
#
_entry.id   AF-A0A3N5M0K4-F1
#
_cell.length_a   1.000
_cell.length_b   1.000
_cell.length_c   1.000
_cell.angle_alpha   90.00
_cell.angle_beta   90.00
_cell.angle_gamma   90.00
#
_symmetry.space_group_name_H-M   'P 1'
#
loop_
_entity.id
_entity.type
_entity.pdbx_description
1 polymer ?
#
loop_
_entity_poly.entity_id
_entity_poly.type
_entity_poly.pdbx_seq_one_letter_code
_entity_poly.pdbx_strand_id
1 'polypeptide(L)'
;MAVKTIKVNRAPVMTLWAVVVAERLGFDHDEALTLGKVVTGLNAQSKGQRLGIFDPGEEKREKAREHKPDEVFWIEMLGRPVPAVNTEEGIRAVNKDKPVDPQSVERYLEKKFSDDLGDVRKAMEELARAFEPAELAKRAYPLYEKFRPEVPEGKKGWGALGDLDIEAIRSLGK
;
A
#
# COMPACT_ATOMS: atom_id res chain seq x y z
N MET A 1 13.59 6.89 24.74
CA MET A 1 14.31 6.70 23.45
C MET A 1 14.06 7.96 22.62
N ALA A 2 15.03 8.42 21.84
CA ALA A 2 14.85 9.62 21.02
C ALA A 2 13.80 9.36 19.93
N VAL A 3 12.84 10.28 19.78
CA VAL A 3 11.84 10.21 18.71
C VAL A 3 12.58 10.36 17.37
N LYS A 4 12.49 9.36 16.49
CA LYS A 4 13.05 9.42 15.13
C LYS A 4 11.96 9.91 14.19
N THR A 5 12.08 11.17 13.76
CA THR A 5 11.18 11.82 12.81
C THR A 5 11.90 12.07 11.48
N ILE A 6 11.26 11.75 10.37
CA ILE A 6 11.79 12.01 9.02
C ILE A 6 10.85 12.90 8.20
N LYS A 7 11.38 13.67 7.25
CA LYS A 7 10.57 14.47 6.32
C LYS A 7 10.30 13.71 5.03
N VAL A 8 9.05 13.36 4.78
CA VAL A 8 8.68 12.55 3.62
C VAL A 8 7.29 12.91 3.08
N ASN A 9 7.05 12.64 1.80
CA ASN A 9 5.74 12.85 1.20
C ASN A 9 4.73 11.78 1.65
N ARG A 10 3.44 12.09 1.66
CA ARG A 10 2.37 11.11 1.98
C ARG A 10 2.31 9.91 1.04
N ALA A 11 2.56 10.13 -0.25
CA ALA A 11 2.48 9.08 -1.28
C ALA A 11 3.46 7.93 -1.04
N PRO A 12 4.79 8.14 -0.91
CA PRO A 12 5.72 7.03 -0.64
C PRO A 12 5.43 6.33 0.69
N VAL A 13 4.94 7.05 1.71
CA VAL A 13 4.48 6.42 2.97
C VAL A 13 3.28 5.50 2.75
N MET A 14 2.29 5.93 1.96
CA MET A 14 1.14 5.08 1.61
C MET A 14 1.56 3.88 0.78
N THR A 15 2.48 4.08 -0.18
CA THR A 15 3.02 3.00 -1.01
C THR A 15 3.71 1.96 -0.14
N LEU A 16 4.66 2.36 0.71
CA LEU A 16 5.38 1.43 1.57
C LEU A 16 4.46 0.69 2.54
N TRP A 17 3.49 1.40 3.14
CA TRP A 17 2.52 0.77 4.03
C TRP A 17 1.67 -0.27 3.29
N ALA A 18 1.21 0.05 2.08
CA ALA A 18 0.43 -0.88 1.27
C ALA A 18 1.24 -2.12 0.84
N VAL A 19 2.55 -1.97 0.60
CA VAL A 19 3.45 -3.11 0.35
C VAL A 19 3.49 -4.02 1.57
N VAL A 20 3.76 -3.49 2.75
CA VAL A 20 3.82 -4.27 4.01
C VAL A 20 2.49 -4.97 4.29
N VAL A 21 1.36 -4.29 4.04
CA VAL A 21 0.03 -4.89 4.18
C VAL A 21 -0.16 -6.03 3.18
N ALA A 22 0.17 -5.83 1.90
CA ALA A 22 0.04 -6.88 0.89
C ALA A 22 0.90 -8.11 1.23
N GLU A 23 2.15 -7.92 1.65
CA GLU A 23 3.02 -9.02 2.12
C GLU A 23 2.38 -9.76 3.31
N ARG A 24 1.81 -9.03 4.27
CA ARG A 24 1.10 -9.63 5.41
C ARG A 24 -0.18 -10.36 5.02
N LEU A 25 -0.80 -10.00 3.90
CA LEU A 25 -1.93 -10.70 3.29
C LEU A 25 -1.50 -11.89 2.40
N GLY A 26 -0.19 -12.12 2.25
CA GLY A 26 0.38 -13.31 1.62
C GLY A 26 0.81 -13.12 0.16
N PHE A 27 0.75 -11.90 -0.38
CA PHE A 27 1.35 -11.57 -1.67
C PHE A 27 2.88 -11.61 -1.55
N ASP A 28 3.57 -12.01 -2.61
CA ASP A 28 5.03 -11.89 -2.64
C ASP A 28 5.48 -10.43 -2.78
N HIS A 29 6.79 -10.21 -2.67
CA HIS A 29 7.35 -8.86 -2.62
C HIS A 29 7.05 -8.04 -3.89
N ASP A 30 7.20 -8.66 -5.06
CA ASP A 30 7.01 -7.99 -6.35
C ASP A 30 5.52 -7.72 -6.60
N GLU A 31 4.65 -8.69 -6.28
CA GLU A 31 3.20 -8.52 -6.27
C GLU A 31 2.83 -7.30 -5.38
N ALA A 32 3.33 -7.27 -4.14
CA ALA A 32 3.07 -6.23 -3.16
C ALA A 32 3.54 -4.83 -3.60
N LEU A 33 4.74 -4.72 -4.18
CA LEU A 33 5.27 -3.48 -4.75
C LEU A 33 4.32 -2.87 -5.77
N THR A 34 3.82 -3.68 -6.71
CA THR A 34 2.91 -3.17 -7.74
C THR A 34 1.56 -2.75 -7.17
N LEU A 35 0.98 -3.56 -6.27
CA LEU A 35 -0.27 -3.25 -5.57
C LEU A 35 -0.17 -1.94 -4.79
N GLY A 36 0.91 -1.76 -4.03
CA GLY A 36 1.17 -0.56 -3.26
C GLY A 36 1.31 0.69 -4.12
N LYS A 37 1.94 0.56 -5.29
CA LYS A 37 2.07 1.66 -6.25
C LYS A 37 0.73 2.11 -6.80
N VAL A 38 -0.11 1.17 -7.22
CA VAL A 38 -1.39 1.49 -7.85
C VAL A 38 -2.38 2.05 -6.84
N VAL A 39 -2.53 1.41 -5.66
CA VAL A 39 -3.50 1.88 -4.64
C VAL A 39 -3.21 3.30 -4.17
N THR A 40 -1.93 3.70 -4.10
CA THR A 40 -1.52 5.06 -3.73
C THR A 40 -1.96 6.11 -4.77
N GLY A 41 -2.01 5.72 -6.04
CA GLY A 41 -2.47 6.59 -7.13
C GLY A 41 -4.00 6.67 -7.26
N LEU A 42 -4.74 5.80 -6.55
CA LEU A 42 -6.19 5.83 -6.53
C LEU A 42 -6.69 6.95 -5.62
N ASN A 43 -7.64 7.75 -6.09
CA ASN A 43 -8.33 8.72 -5.24
C ASN A 43 -9.29 7.98 -4.28
N ALA A 44 -9.57 8.58 -3.11
CA ALA A 44 -10.55 8.02 -2.16
C ALA A 44 -11.95 7.79 -2.75
N GLN A 45 -12.20 8.42 -3.89
CA GLN A 45 -13.44 8.38 -4.66
C GLN A 45 -13.37 7.46 -5.90
N SER A 46 -12.40 6.55 -5.99
CA SER A 46 -12.32 5.63 -7.14
C SER A 46 -13.65 4.92 -7.33
N LYS A 47 -14.19 5.07 -8.54
CA LYS A 47 -15.56 4.77 -9.02
C LYS A 47 -16.07 3.32 -8.80
N GLY A 48 -15.39 2.48 -8.04
CA GLY A 48 -15.79 1.09 -7.75
C GLY A 48 -17.05 0.97 -6.88
N GLN A 49 -17.34 1.96 -6.03
CA GLN A 49 -18.57 1.99 -5.24
C GLN A 49 -19.85 2.13 -6.08
N ARG A 50 -19.75 2.54 -7.36
CA ARG A 50 -20.92 2.81 -8.23
C ARG A 50 -21.47 1.61 -8.99
N LEU A 51 -20.81 0.45 -8.93
CA LEU A 51 -21.27 -0.73 -9.67
C LEU A 51 -22.09 -1.71 -8.83
N GLY A 52 -22.08 -1.63 -7.49
CA GLY A 52 -22.90 -2.52 -6.64
C GLY A 52 -22.63 -4.03 -6.84
N ILE A 53 -21.54 -4.38 -7.54
CA ILE A 53 -21.17 -5.75 -7.92
C ILE A 53 -20.08 -6.32 -7.01
N PHE A 54 -19.48 -5.49 -6.16
CA PHE A 54 -18.36 -5.92 -5.33
C PHE A 54 -18.81 -6.13 -3.88
N ASP A 55 -18.90 -7.39 -3.49
CA ASP A 55 -18.84 -7.78 -2.09
C ASP A 55 -17.36 -7.62 -1.66
N PRO A 56 -17.03 -6.70 -0.73
CA PRO A 56 -15.68 -6.52 -0.22
C PRO A 56 -15.30 -7.74 0.63
N GLY A 57 -14.97 -8.82 -0.06
CA GLY A 57 -14.84 -10.14 0.49
C GLY A 57 -14.03 -11.02 -0.44
N GLU A 58 -12.73 -11.08 -0.16
CA GLU A 58 -11.94 -12.28 -0.41
C GLU A 58 -11.78 -12.75 -1.87
N GLU A 59 -11.29 -11.91 -2.78
CA GLU A 59 -10.44 -12.50 -3.81
C GLU A 59 -9.07 -12.79 -3.18
N LYS A 60 -9.02 -13.91 -2.42
CA LYS A 60 -7.80 -14.45 -1.83
C LYS A 60 -6.80 -14.68 -2.95
N ARG A 61 -5.52 -14.44 -2.67
CA ARG A 61 -4.37 -14.70 -3.58
C ARG A 61 -4.54 -15.97 -4.43
N GLU A 62 -5.06 -17.04 -3.84
CA GLU A 62 -5.30 -18.31 -4.52
C GLU A 62 -6.25 -18.16 -5.72
N LYS A 63 -7.38 -17.47 -5.56
CA LYS A 63 -8.32 -17.17 -6.65
C LYS A 63 -7.74 -16.20 -7.67
N ALA A 64 -6.98 -15.21 -7.21
CA ALA A 64 -6.31 -14.27 -8.11
C ALA A 64 -5.39 -15.00 -9.11
N ARG A 65 -4.76 -16.10 -8.69
CA ARG A 65 -3.87 -16.93 -9.53
C ARG A 65 -4.60 -17.84 -10.51
N GLU A 66 -5.92 -18.01 -10.38
CA GLU A 66 -6.73 -18.85 -11.27
C GLU A 66 -7.15 -18.12 -12.55
N HIS A 67 -7.05 -16.78 -12.60
CA HIS A 67 -7.37 -15.99 -13.79
C HIS A 67 -6.42 -16.25 -14.95
N LYS A 68 -6.95 -16.17 -16.17
CA LYS A 68 -6.14 -16.31 -17.38
C LYS A 68 -5.13 -15.15 -17.49
N PRO A 69 -3.99 -15.36 -18.16
CA PRO A 69 -3.14 -14.27 -18.59
C PRO A 69 -3.97 -13.19 -19.32
N ASP A 70 -3.64 -11.92 -19.10
CA ASP A 70 -4.31 -10.73 -19.66
C ASP A 70 -5.76 -10.46 -19.19
N GLU A 71 -6.35 -11.33 -18.37
CA GLU A 71 -7.64 -11.07 -17.73
C GLU A 71 -7.46 -10.12 -16.55
N VAL A 72 -8.14 -8.97 -16.58
CA VAL A 72 -8.09 -8.00 -15.47
C VAL A 72 -9.04 -8.43 -14.37
N PHE A 73 -8.50 -8.59 -13.17
CA PHE A 73 -9.24 -8.83 -11.93
C PHE A 73 -8.92 -7.75 -10.89
N TRP A 74 -9.59 -7.77 -9.73
CA TRP A 74 -9.51 -6.68 -8.74
C TRP A 74 -9.12 -7.19 -7.36
N ILE A 75 -7.99 -6.73 -6.86
CA ILE A 75 -7.53 -7.01 -5.50
C ILE A 75 -7.89 -5.83 -4.60
N GLU A 76 -8.56 -6.10 -3.49
CA GLU A 76 -8.85 -5.06 -2.50
C GLU A 76 -7.58 -4.70 -1.69
N MET A 77 -7.18 -3.44 -1.77
CA MET A 77 -6.08 -2.88 -0.98
C MET A 77 -6.54 -1.60 -0.29
N LEU A 78 -6.38 -1.54 1.05
CA LEU A 78 -6.70 -0.35 1.84
C LEU A 78 -8.13 0.18 1.56
N GLY A 79 -9.10 -0.75 1.41
CA GLY A 79 -10.49 -0.46 1.10
C GLY A 79 -10.76 -0.01 -0.35
N ARG A 80 -9.85 -0.27 -1.28
CA ARG A 80 -9.96 0.14 -2.69
C ARG A 80 -9.66 -1.03 -3.63
N PRO A 81 -10.45 -1.23 -4.70
CA PRO A 81 -10.15 -2.22 -5.70
C PRO A 81 -8.98 -1.77 -6.58
N VAL A 82 -7.92 -2.56 -6.63
CA VAL A 82 -6.74 -2.37 -7.46
C VAL A 82 -6.82 -3.33 -8.65
N PRO A 83 -6.86 -2.83 -9.90
CA PRO A 83 -6.84 -3.71 -11.07
C PRO A 83 -5.50 -4.42 -11.17
N ALA A 84 -5.52 -5.71 -11.47
CA ALA A 84 -4.34 -6.55 -11.61
C ALA A 84 -4.53 -7.60 -12.71
N VAL A 85 -3.42 -8.16 -13.18
CA VAL A 85 -3.36 -9.27 -14.14
C VAL A 85 -2.34 -10.31 -13.68
N ASN A 86 -2.47 -11.54 -14.15
CA ASN A 86 -1.44 -12.57 -14.00
C ASN A 86 -0.39 -12.42 -15.13
N THR A 87 0.89 -12.41 -14.76
CA THR A 87 2.03 -12.52 -15.68
C THR A 87 2.81 -13.81 -15.39
N GLU A 88 3.80 -14.12 -16.23
CA GLU A 88 4.71 -15.26 -15.98
C GLU A 88 5.49 -15.12 -14.65
N GLU A 89 5.63 -13.90 -14.14
CA GLU A 89 6.34 -13.58 -12.89
C GLU A 89 5.40 -13.35 -11.69
N GLY A 90 4.12 -13.71 -11.83
CA GLY A 90 3.10 -13.56 -10.79
C GLY A 90 2.14 -12.39 -11.03
N ILE A 91 1.43 -11.98 -9.98
CA ILE A 91 0.41 -10.93 -10.09
C ILE A 91 1.10 -9.57 -10.28
N ARG A 92 0.56 -8.75 -11.19
CA ARG A 92 0.99 -7.35 -11.38
C ARG A 92 -0.21 -6.42 -11.41
N ALA A 93 -0.18 -5.41 -10.54
CA ALA A 93 -1.16 -4.34 -10.60
C ALA A 93 -1.00 -3.54 -11.90
N VAL A 94 -2.13 -3.08 -12.45
CA VAL A 94 -2.20 -2.39 -13.74
C VAL A 94 -2.35 -0.89 -13.54
N ASN A 95 -1.55 -0.10 -14.25
CA ASN A 95 -1.67 1.35 -14.31
C ASN A 95 -1.65 1.81 -15.77
N LYS A 96 -2.68 2.55 -16.21
CA LYS A 96 -2.84 2.97 -17.61
C LYS A 96 -2.68 1.78 -18.59
N ASP A 97 -3.38 0.69 -18.28
CA ASP A 97 -3.44 -0.54 -19.07
C ASP A 97 -2.09 -1.27 -19.25
N LYS A 98 -1.13 -0.99 -18.37
CA LYS A 98 0.17 -1.68 -18.34
C LYS A 98 0.47 -2.25 -16.96
N PRO A 99 0.97 -3.51 -16.86
CA PRO A 99 1.53 -4.03 -15.64
C PRO A 99 2.63 -3.10 -15.11
N VAL A 100 2.62 -2.85 -13.80
CA VAL A 100 3.66 -2.05 -13.14
C VAL A 100 4.92 -2.89 -12.99
N ASP A 101 6.08 -2.30 -13.30
CA ASP A 101 7.40 -2.88 -13.01
C ASP A 101 7.71 -2.75 -11.50
N PRO A 102 7.84 -3.86 -10.74
CA PRO A 102 8.14 -3.81 -9.31
C PRO A 102 9.46 -3.10 -9.00
N GLN A 103 10.50 -3.30 -9.83
CA GLN A 103 11.81 -2.70 -9.63
C GLN A 103 11.77 -1.17 -9.71
N SER A 104 10.85 -0.62 -10.52
CA SER A 104 10.60 0.82 -10.57
C SER A 104 10.02 1.38 -9.28
N VAL A 105 9.23 0.57 -8.55
CA VAL A 105 8.64 0.94 -7.27
C VAL A 105 9.67 0.86 -6.16
N GLU A 106 10.52 -0.16 -6.16
CA GLU A 106 11.63 -0.30 -5.22
C GLU A 106 12.58 0.91 -5.28
N ARG A 107 13.10 1.21 -6.48
CA ARG A 107 13.94 2.42 -6.70
C ARG A 107 13.24 3.71 -6.28
N TYR A 108 11.93 3.78 -6.45
CA TYR A 108 11.15 4.94 -6.01
C TYR A 108 11.12 5.07 -4.48
N LEU A 109 10.93 3.97 -3.75
CA LEU A 109 10.93 3.93 -2.29
C LEU A 109 12.32 4.21 -1.73
N GLU A 110 13.36 3.57 -2.27
CA GLU A 110 14.78 3.84 -1.92
C GLU A 110 15.11 5.31 -2.07
N LYS A 111 14.73 5.93 -3.20
CA LYS A 111 14.95 7.36 -3.41
C LYS A 111 14.19 8.24 -2.43
N LYS A 112 12.99 7.84 -2.01
CA LYS A 112 12.11 8.68 -1.17
C LYS A 112 12.40 8.60 0.32
N PHE A 113 12.93 7.47 0.77
CA PHE A 113 13.27 7.24 2.17
C PHE A 113 14.79 7.25 2.43
N SER A 114 15.62 7.08 1.40
CA SER A 114 17.08 6.97 1.53
C SER A 114 17.46 5.99 2.64
N ASP A 115 18.33 6.41 3.57
CA ASP A 115 18.85 5.59 4.65
C ASP A 115 17.78 5.21 5.68
N ASP A 116 16.63 5.90 5.68
CA ASP A 116 15.53 5.65 6.60
C ASP A 116 14.58 4.55 6.13
N LEU A 117 14.71 4.04 4.89
CA LEU A 117 13.78 3.05 4.32
C LEU A 117 13.67 1.81 5.21
N GLY A 118 14.80 1.28 5.67
CA GLY A 118 14.84 0.09 6.50
C GLY A 118 14.12 0.27 7.84
N ASP A 119 14.34 1.41 8.50
CA ASP A 119 13.72 1.70 9.81
C ASP A 119 12.21 1.92 9.71
N VAL A 120 11.76 2.64 8.67
CA VAL A 120 10.33 2.88 8.43
C VAL A 120 9.63 1.59 8.06
N ARG A 121 10.22 0.78 7.15
CA ARG A 121 9.67 -0.51 6.76
C ARG A 121 9.54 -1.42 7.98
N LYS A 122 10.58 -1.51 8.81
CA LYS A 122 10.57 -2.33 10.02
C LYS A 122 9.46 -1.91 11.00
N ALA A 123 9.28 -0.60 11.23
CA ALA A 123 8.21 -0.11 12.10
C ALA A 123 6.81 -0.45 11.55
N MET A 124 6.62 -0.36 10.24
CA MET A 124 5.39 -0.77 9.57
C MET A 124 5.18 -2.28 9.66
N GLU A 125 6.20 -3.10 9.48
CA GLU A 125 6.10 -4.56 9.63
C GLU A 125 5.74 -4.97 11.05
N GLU A 126 6.34 -4.32 12.06
CA GLU A 126 5.99 -4.51 13.47
C GLU A 126 4.52 -4.18 13.72
N LEU A 127 4.03 -3.04 13.18
CA LEU A 127 2.62 -2.66 13.27
C LEU A 127 1.70 -3.68 12.57
N ALA A 128 2.04 -4.11 11.36
CA ALA A 128 1.23 -5.07 10.60
C ALA A 128 1.15 -6.45 11.27
N ARG A 129 2.23 -6.87 11.94
CA ARG A 129 2.29 -8.15 12.68
C ARG A 129 1.48 -8.14 13.98
N ALA A 130 1.12 -6.97 14.51
CA ALA A 130 0.27 -6.85 15.68
C ALA A 130 -1.20 -7.26 15.42
N PHE A 131 -1.58 -7.46 14.14
CA PHE A 131 -2.93 -7.83 13.74
C PHE A 131 -2.95 -9.14 12.94
N GLU A 132 -4.05 -9.88 13.06
CA GLU A 132 -4.35 -10.98 12.14
C GLU A 132 -4.61 -10.44 10.73
N PRO A 133 -4.26 -11.18 9.65
CA PRO A 133 -4.37 -10.68 8.28
C PRO A 133 -5.76 -10.10 7.93
N ALA A 134 -6.84 -10.78 8.32
CA ALA A 134 -8.21 -10.34 8.06
C ALA A 134 -8.59 -9.07 8.84
N GLU A 135 -8.04 -8.87 10.04
CA GLU A 135 -8.22 -7.63 10.79
C GLU A 135 -7.40 -6.50 10.18
N LEU A 136 -6.14 -6.76 9.82
CA LEU A 136 -5.27 -5.80 9.18
C LEU A 136 -5.87 -5.26 7.88
N ALA A 137 -6.46 -6.12 7.04
CA ALA A 137 -7.12 -5.70 5.80
C ALA A 137 -8.17 -4.59 6.06
N LYS A 138 -8.95 -4.72 7.14
CA LYS A 138 -9.99 -3.75 7.53
C LYS A 138 -9.41 -2.48 8.17
N ARG A 139 -8.30 -2.61 8.90
CA ARG A 139 -7.70 -1.51 9.68
C ARG A 139 -6.59 -0.77 8.95
N ALA A 140 -6.10 -1.28 7.82
CA ALA A 140 -4.93 -0.75 7.12
C ALA A 140 -5.03 0.74 6.78
N TYR A 141 -6.13 1.18 6.16
CA TYR A 141 -6.30 2.61 5.85
C TYR A 141 -6.50 3.47 7.10
N PRO A 142 -7.39 3.13 8.06
CA PRO A 142 -7.48 3.85 9.34
C PRO A 142 -6.17 3.96 10.11
N LEU A 143 -5.31 2.94 10.08
CA LEU A 143 -3.97 2.99 10.68
C LEU A 143 -3.08 3.99 9.96
N TYR A 144 -3.04 3.94 8.63
CA TYR A 144 -2.31 4.92 7.81
C TYR A 144 -2.72 6.36 8.13
N GLU A 145 -4.01 6.63 8.29
CA GLU A 145 -4.48 7.98 8.61
C GLU A 145 -3.94 8.53 9.93
N LYS A 146 -3.64 7.66 10.89
CA LYS A 146 -3.11 8.04 12.22
C LYS A 146 -1.62 8.38 12.20
N PHE A 147 -0.83 7.75 11.32
CA PHE A 147 0.62 7.99 11.29
C PHE A 147 1.11 8.73 10.04
N ARG A 148 0.25 8.93 9.02
CA ARG A 148 0.65 9.59 7.77
C ARG A 148 1.26 10.97 8.05
N PRO A 149 2.23 11.41 7.23
CA PRO A 149 2.82 12.73 7.40
C PRO A 149 1.78 13.84 7.45
N GLU A 150 1.91 14.75 8.41
CA GLU A 150 1.08 15.96 8.46
C GLU A 150 1.49 16.91 7.33
N VAL A 151 0.54 17.27 6.47
CA VAL A 151 0.75 18.27 5.40
C VAL A 151 -0.44 19.21 5.34
N PRO A 152 -0.26 20.45 4.85
CA PRO A 152 -1.34 21.43 4.72
C PRO A 152 -2.53 20.88 3.92
N GLU A 153 -3.73 21.36 4.22
CA GLU A 153 -4.90 20.96 3.44
C GLU A 153 -4.93 21.57 2.03
N GLY A 154 -5.71 20.93 1.16
CA GLY A 154 -5.94 21.39 -0.21
C GLY A 154 -4.69 21.37 -1.08
N LYS A 155 -4.64 22.27 -2.07
CA LYS A 155 -3.55 22.32 -3.08
C LYS A 155 -2.18 22.52 -2.45
N LYS A 156 -2.09 23.17 -1.27
CA LYS A 156 -0.82 23.45 -0.59
C LYS A 156 -0.15 22.20 -0.03
N GLY A 157 -0.91 21.15 0.30
CA GLY A 157 -0.37 19.87 0.74
C GLY A 157 0.05 18.94 -0.38
N TRP A 158 -0.32 19.27 -1.63
CA TRP A 158 -0.03 18.39 -2.75
C TRP A 158 1.48 18.37 -3.03
N GLY A 159 2.09 17.20 -2.82
CA GLY A 159 3.54 17.04 -2.94
C GLY A 159 4.35 17.66 -1.80
N ALA A 160 3.71 18.16 -0.74
CA ALA A 160 4.41 18.67 0.43
C ALA A 160 5.09 17.54 1.22
N LEU A 161 6.23 17.87 1.83
CA LEU A 161 6.86 17.02 2.84
C LEU A 161 6.13 17.24 4.16
N GLY A 162 5.89 16.16 4.88
CA GLY A 162 5.41 16.20 6.26
C GLY A 162 6.34 15.40 7.17
N ASP A 163 6.16 15.59 8.47
CA ASP A 163 6.90 14.85 9.48
C ASP A 163 6.27 13.46 9.68
N LEU A 164 7.08 12.42 9.58
CA LEU A 164 6.71 11.04 9.88
C LEU A 164 7.44 10.60 11.15
N ASP A 165 6.69 10.34 12.20
CA ASP A 165 7.20 9.79 13.46
C ASP A 165 7.19 8.26 13.42
N ILE A 166 8.38 7.66 13.43
CA ILE A 166 8.55 6.20 13.35
C ILE A 166 8.07 5.52 14.65
N GLU A 167 8.22 6.16 15.81
CA GLU A 167 7.73 5.62 17.08
C GLU A 167 6.20 5.68 17.16
N ALA A 168 5.59 6.71 16.57
CA ALA A 168 4.13 6.78 16.46
C ALA A 168 3.57 5.57 15.68
N ILE A 169 4.23 5.12 14.61
CA ILE A 169 3.84 3.89 13.88
C ILE A 169 3.84 2.68 14.82
N ARG A 170 4.94 2.47 15.56
CA ARG A 170 5.09 1.34 16.49
C ARG A 170 4.05 1.35 17.61
N SER A 171 3.66 2.53 18.07
CA SER A 171 2.71 2.70 19.18
C SER A 171 1.30 2.23 18.84
N LEU A 172 0.94 2.19 17.56
CA LEU A 172 -0.40 1.82 17.09
C LEU A 172 -0.68 0.31 17.12
N GLY A 173 0.36 -0.51 17.30
CA GLY A 173 0.24 -1.97 17.38
C GLY A 173 0.34 -2.52 18.80
N LYS A 174 0.35 -1.64 19.81
CA LYS A 174 0.40 -1.99 21.23
C LYS A 174 -0.99 -1.96 21.86
#